data_AF-A0A3M6TVI3-F1
#
_entry.id   AF-A0A3M6TVI3-F1
#
_cell.length_a   1.000
_cell.length_b   1.000
_cell.length_c   1.000
_cell.angle_alpha   90.00
_cell.angle_beta   90.00
_cell.angle_gamma   90.00
#
_symmetry.space_group_name_H-M   'P 1'
#
loop_
_entity.id
_entity.type
_entity.pdbx_description
1 polymer ?
#
loop_
_entity_poly.entity_id
_entity_poly.type
_entity_poly.pdbx_seq_one_letter_code
_entity_poly.pdbx_strand_id
1 'polypeptide(L)'
;MSSLPSKPSQKNGLLFKLKAKLLACFGDTTAHGYGRVANADSQPLRWFWILVCAAAVAAFFQQLCGITKQYMSRPLKVRASIGHEEKLTFPQVTICNLNMIRRSHIPVDIVTEFPQILDGRKAQLNVKIMP
;
A
#
# COMPACT_ATOMS: atom_id res chain seq x y z
N MET A 1 -28.71 -26.52 59.33
CA MET A 1 -27.72 -26.06 58.34
C MET A 1 -27.65 -27.11 57.24
N SER A 2 -28.42 -26.93 56.17
CA SER A 2 -28.35 -27.67 54.87
C SER A 2 -29.58 -27.27 54.05
N SER A 3 -29.45 -26.23 53.22
CA SER A 3 -29.17 -26.30 51.77
C SER A 3 -30.45 -26.44 50.93
N LEU A 4 -30.88 -25.30 50.39
CA LEU A 4 -31.92 -25.15 49.36
C LEU A 4 -31.53 -25.87 48.06
N PRO A 5 -32.50 -26.42 47.29
CA PRO A 5 -32.23 -27.03 46.00
C PRO A 5 -31.91 -25.96 44.93
N SER A 6 -30.77 -26.08 44.27
CA SER A 6 -30.36 -25.24 43.14
C SER A 6 -31.11 -25.67 41.86
N LYS A 7 -31.77 -24.70 41.20
CA LYS A 7 -32.64 -24.87 40.02
C LYS A 7 -31.80 -25.03 38.72
N PRO A 8 -31.76 -26.19 38.04
CA PRO A 8 -31.07 -26.34 36.76
C PRO A 8 -32.11 -26.58 35.64
N SER A 9 -32.63 -25.53 34.99
CA SER A 9 -33.57 -25.75 33.86
C SER A 9 -33.69 -24.59 32.86
N GLN A 10 -33.45 -23.33 33.26
CA GLN A 10 -33.77 -22.18 32.39
C GLN A 10 -32.71 -21.86 31.31
N LYS A 11 -31.43 -22.12 31.58
CA LYS A 11 -30.31 -21.80 30.65
C LYS A 11 -30.32 -22.65 29.38
N ASN A 12 -30.81 -23.89 29.48
CA ASN A 12 -30.86 -24.84 28.36
C ASN A 12 -31.92 -24.43 27.33
N GLY A 13 -33.04 -23.85 27.78
CA GLY A 13 -34.10 -23.37 26.89
C GLY A 13 -33.71 -22.13 26.07
N LEU A 14 -32.99 -21.18 26.66
CA LEU A 14 -32.52 -19.99 25.95
C LEU A 14 -31.45 -20.35 24.90
N LEU A 15 -30.50 -21.20 25.28
CA LEU A 15 -29.41 -21.63 24.39
C LEU A 15 -29.94 -22.48 23.23
N PHE A 16 -30.97 -23.29 23.47
CA PHE A 16 -31.68 -24.01 22.42
C PHE A 16 -32.41 -23.06 21.45
N LYS A 17 -33.14 -22.07 21.97
CA LYS A 17 -33.79 -21.03 21.15
C LYS A 17 -32.79 -20.22 20.33
N LEU A 18 -31.66 -19.85 20.93
CA LEU A 18 -30.59 -19.10 20.27
C LEU A 18 -29.94 -19.94 19.15
N LYS A 19 -29.64 -21.21 19.43
CA LYS A 19 -29.11 -22.14 18.43
C LYS A 19 -30.06 -22.33 17.26
N ALA A 20 -31.36 -22.50 17.52
CA ALA A 20 -32.37 -22.65 16.48
C ALA A 20 -32.46 -21.40 15.59
N LYS A 21 -32.43 -20.20 16.18
CA LYS A 21 -32.43 -18.93 15.42
C LYS A 21 -31.15 -18.71 14.63
N LEU A 22 -29.99 -19.06 15.19
CA LEU A 22 -28.72 -19.01 14.49
C LEU A 22 -28.68 -19.98 13.31
N LEU A 23 -29.14 -21.23 13.48
CA LEU A 23 -29.18 -22.20 12.38
C LEU A 23 -30.12 -21.75 11.25
N ALA A 24 -31.26 -21.16 11.58
CA ALA A 24 -32.16 -20.60 10.57
C ALA A 24 -31.47 -19.47 9.77
N CYS A 25 -30.84 -18.52 10.47
CA CYS A 25 -30.08 -17.44 9.84
C CYS A 25 -28.93 -17.95 8.94
N PHE A 26 -28.26 -19.03 9.36
CA PHE A 26 -27.20 -19.66 8.60
C PHE A 26 -27.69 -20.49 7.40
N GLY A 27 -28.97 -20.84 7.35
CA GLY A 27 -29.60 -21.45 6.17
C GLY A 27 -29.95 -20.41 5.10
N ASP A 28 -30.37 -19.21 5.51
CA ASP A 28 -30.83 -18.14 4.62
C ASP A 28 -29.72 -17.16 4.19
N THR A 29 -28.52 -17.28 4.76
CA THR A 29 -27.40 -16.41 4.40
C THR A 29 -26.85 -16.75 3.02
N THR A 30 -26.47 -15.72 2.26
CA THR A 30 -25.78 -15.85 0.97
C THR A 30 -24.35 -16.38 1.10
N ALA A 31 -23.82 -16.48 2.33
CA ALA A 31 -22.54 -17.13 2.59
C ALA A 31 -22.67 -18.66 2.41
N HIS A 32 -22.39 -19.15 1.20
CA HIS A 32 -22.52 -20.57 0.79
C HIS A 32 -21.89 -21.60 1.75
N GLY A 33 -20.88 -21.21 2.55
CA GLY A 33 -20.24 -22.09 3.54
C GLY A 33 -21.11 -22.39 4.78
N TYR A 34 -21.96 -21.46 5.19
CA TYR A 34 -22.73 -21.60 6.44
C TYR A 34 -23.91 -22.59 6.31
N GLY A 35 -24.50 -22.68 5.11
CA GLY A 35 -25.52 -23.69 4.80
C GLY A 35 -24.97 -25.13 4.90
N ARG A 36 -23.67 -25.34 4.64
CA ARG A 36 -23.02 -26.65 4.80
C ARG A 36 -22.77 -27.01 6.27
N VAL A 37 -22.55 -26.01 7.13
CA VAL A 37 -22.46 -26.19 8.59
C VAL A 37 -23.83 -26.49 9.19
N ALA A 38 -24.89 -25.86 8.67
CA ALA A 38 -26.26 -26.05 9.14
C ALA A 38 -26.87 -27.42 8.73
N ASN A 39 -26.51 -27.93 7.55
CA ASN A 39 -26.98 -29.21 6.99
C ASN A 39 -26.05 -30.41 7.27
N ALA A 40 -25.02 -30.27 8.11
CA ALA A 40 -24.12 -31.39 8.41
C ALA A 40 -24.77 -32.37 9.40
N ASP A 41 -25.09 -33.58 8.93
CA ASP A 41 -25.73 -34.63 9.74
C ASP A 41 -24.80 -35.27 10.79
N SER A 42 -23.49 -35.25 10.55
CA SER A 42 -22.49 -35.87 11.44
C SER A 42 -21.60 -34.84 12.14
N GLN A 43 -21.31 -35.09 13.42
CA GLN A 43 -20.44 -34.24 14.26
C GLN A 43 -19.04 -33.97 13.64
N PRO A 44 -18.29 -34.97 13.10
CA PRO A 44 -16.97 -34.69 12.52
C PRO A 44 -17.05 -33.82 11.25
N LEU A 45 -18.07 -34.02 10.41
CA LEU A 45 -18.28 -33.22 9.21
C LEU A 45 -18.61 -31.77 9.56
N ARG A 46 -19.36 -31.56 10.64
CA ARG A 46 -19.68 -30.22 11.15
C ARG A 46 -18.43 -29.48 11.62
N TRP A 47 -17.52 -30.15 12.34
CA TRP A 47 -16.24 -29.57 12.75
C TRP A 47 -15.36 -29.21 11.56
N PHE A 48 -15.33 -30.08 10.53
CA PHE A 48 -14.63 -29.79 9.28
C PHE A 48 -15.14 -28.51 8.63
N TRP A 49 -16.46 -28.37 8.44
CA TRP A 49 -17.03 -27.17 7.83
C TRP A 49 -16.83 -25.91 8.66
N ILE A 50 -16.84 -26.01 9.98
CA ILE A 50 -16.50 -24.90 10.89
C ILE A 50 -15.05 -24.46 10.67
N LEU A 51 -14.11 -25.40 10.61
CA LEU A 51 -12.70 -25.11 10.34
C LEU A 51 -12.51 -24.46 8.98
N VAL A 52 -13.18 -24.96 7.94
CA VAL A 52 -13.13 -24.37 6.59
C VAL A 52 -13.69 -22.95 6.60
N CYS A 53 -14.82 -22.70 7.27
CA CYS A 53 -15.39 -21.36 7.39
C CYS A 53 -14.46 -20.42 8.16
N ALA A 54 -13.85 -20.90 9.26
CA ALA A 54 -12.89 -20.12 10.03
C ALA A 54 -11.64 -19.77 9.19
N ALA A 55 -11.12 -20.72 8.41
CA ALA A 55 -10.00 -20.48 7.51
C ALA A 55 -10.35 -19.45 6.42
N ALA A 56 -11.54 -19.53 5.82
CA ALA A 56 -12.01 -18.57 4.83
C ALA A 56 -12.13 -17.15 5.42
N VAL A 57 -12.65 -17.02 6.64
CA VAL A 57 -12.73 -15.73 7.36
C VAL A 57 -11.35 -15.18 7.67
N ALA A 58 -10.41 -16.03 8.13
CA ALA A 58 -9.03 -15.62 8.37
C ALA A 58 -8.34 -15.13 7.10
N ALA A 59 -8.50 -15.85 5.99
CA ALA A 59 -7.97 -15.45 4.68
C ALA A 59 -8.58 -14.12 4.20
N PHE A 60 -9.90 -13.94 4.38
CA PHE A 60 -10.57 -12.68 4.07
C PHE A 60 -9.97 -11.51 4.84
N PHE A 61 -9.78 -11.63 6.15
CA PHE A 61 -9.18 -10.57 6.96
C PHE A 61 -7.72 -10.31 6.57
N GLN A 62 -6.95 -11.36 6.27
CA GLN A 62 -5.57 -11.19 5.80
C GLN A 62 -5.53 -10.35 4.52
N GLN A 63 -6.37 -10.69 3.54
CA GLN A 63 -6.47 -9.95 2.27
C GLN A 63 -6.96 -8.52 2.48
N LEU A 64 -7.99 -8.33 3.31
CA LEU A 64 -8.53 -7.02 3.63
C LEU A 64 -7.46 -6.11 4.27
N CYS A 65 -6.68 -6.63 5.22
CA CYS A 65 -5.57 -5.91 5.83
C CYS A 65 -4.50 -5.54 4.80
N GLY A 66 -4.16 -6.45 3.87
CA GLY A 66 -3.22 -6.19 2.79
C GLY A 66 -3.67 -5.05 1.88
N ILE A 67 -4.92 -5.12 1.40
CA ILE A 67 -5.53 -4.09 0.54
C ILE A 67 -5.62 -2.75 1.28
N THR A 68 -6.01 -2.77 2.56
CA THR A 68 -6.12 -1.55 3.37
C THR A 68 -4.78 -0.86 3.52
N LYS A 69 -3.72 -1.61 3.82
CA LYS A 69 -2.35 -1.07 3.89
C LYS A 69 -1.90 -0.49 2.54
N GLN A 70 -2.20 -1.19 1.45
CA GLN A 70 -1.89 -0.73 0.10
C GLN A 70 -2.67 0.53 -0.31
N TYR A 71 -3.92 0.66 0.13
CA TYR A 71 -4.71 1.86 -0.09
C TYR A 71 -4.14 3.07 0.68
N MET A 72 -3.80 2.85 1.95
CA MET A 72 -3.24 3.90 2.82
C MET A 72 -1.83 4.35 2.40
N SER A 73 -1.04 3.48 1.77
CA SER A 73 0.29 3.87 1.25
C SER A 73 0.23 4.75 0.00
N ARG A 74 -0.97 5.02 -0.54
CA ARG A 74 -1.22 5.88 -1.72
C ARG A 74 -0.20 5.68 -2.84
N PRO A 75 0.03 4.43 -3.31
CA PRO A 75 1.04 4.18 -4.31
C PRO A 75 0.61 4.83 -5.64
N LEU A 76 1.36 5.82 -6.09
CA LEU A 76 1.16 6.45 -7.39
C LEU A 76 1.67 5.49 -8.48
N LYS A 77 0.75 4.93 -9.26
CA LYS A 77 1.10 4.16 -10.46
C LYS A 77 1.25 5.11 -11.63
N VAL A 78 2.48 5.42 -12.01
CA VAL A 78 2.76 6.16 -13.25
C VAL A 78 2.79 5.17 -14.41
N ARG A 79 1.93 5.35 -15.40
CA ARG A 79 1.97 4.59 -16.65
C ARG A 79 2.82 5.36 -17.65
N ALA A 80 4.05 4.90 -17.88
CA ALA A 80 4.86 5.39 -18.98
C ALA A 80 4.42 4.66 -20.27
N SER A 81 3.97 5.41 -21.26
CA SER A 81 3.68 4.91 -22.60
C SER A 81 4.46 5.72 -23.62
N ILE A 82 5.06 5.05 -24.58
CA ILE A 82 5.73 5.70 -25.71
C ILE A 82 4.67 5.90 -26.80
N GLY A 83 4.21 7.14 -26.95
CA GLY A 83 3.38 7.54 -28.09
C GLY A 83 4.27 7.92 -29.26
N HIS A 84 3.93 7.44 -30.46
CA HIS A 84 4.59 7.86 -31.70
C HIS A 84 3.67 8.86 -32.39
N GLU A 85 4.04 10.13 -32.36
CA GLU A 85 3.29 11.22 -32.99
C GLU A 85 3.90 11.53 -34.37
N GLU A 86 3.06 11.78 -35.38
CA GLU A 86 3.54 12.12 -36.74
C GLU A 86 4.24 13.49 -36.77
N LYS A 87 3.93 14.37 -35.81
CA LYS A 87 4.54 15.70 -35.66
C LYS A 87 4.86 15.96 -34.20
N LEU A 88 6.14 16.15 -33.88
CA LEU A 88 6.62 16.57 -32.56
C LEU A 88 6.98 18.06 -32.59
N THR A 89 6.68 18.76 -31.49
CA THR A 89 7.15 20.15 -31.31
C THR A 89 8.65 20.12 -31.04
N PHE A 90 9.43 20.82 -31.87
CA PHE A 90 10.87 20.92 -31.67
C PHE A 90 11.15 21.68 -30.35
N PRO A 91 12.02 21.15 -29.46
CA PRO A 91 12.26 21.77 -28.17
C PRO A 91 13.00 23.11 -28.34
N GLN A 92 12.88 23.96 -27.33
CA GLN A 92 13.76 25.13 -27.24
C GLN A 92 15.19 24.64 -26.97
N VAL A 93 16.09 24.95 -27.89
CA VAL A 93 17.51 24.69 -27.72
C VAL A 93 18.19 25.97 -27.28
N THR A 94 18.67 26.00 -26.04
CA THR A 94 19.47 27.11 -25.50
C THR A 94 20.94 26.72 -25.54
N ILE A 95 21.73 27.44 -26.35
CA ILE A 95 23.18 27.25 -26.46
C ILE A 95 23.86 28.41 -25.74
N CYS A 96 24.65 28.08 -24.71
CA CYS A 96 25.47 29.04 -24.00
C CYS A 96 26.95 28.82 -24.33
N ASN A 97 27.69 29.91 -24.49
CA ASN A 97 29.14 29.84 -24.56
C ASN A 97 29.69 29.40 -23.19
N LEU A 98 30.61 28.43 -23.18
CA LEU A 98 31.29 27.99 -21.95
C LEU A 98 32.15 29.10 -21.34
N ASN A 99 32.53 30.09 -22.14
CA ASN A 99 33.16 31.29 -21.62
C ASN A 99 32.13 32.17 -20.89
N MET A 100 32.12 32.05 -19.56
CA MET A 100 31.20 32.75 -18.66
C MET A 100 31.29 34.28 -18.76
N ILE A 101 32.48 34.83 -19.05
CA ILE A 101 32.72 36.28 -19.07
C ILE A 101 33.60 36.65 -20.26
N ARG A 102 33.20 37.65 -21.03
CA ARG A 102 33.99 38.17 -22.15
C ARG A 102 34.97 39.23 -21.64
N ARG A 103 36.28 38.93 -21.66
CA ARG A 103 37.35 39.83 -21.19
C ARG A 103 37.29 41.26 -21.72
N SER A 104 36.84 41.45 -22.97
CA SER A 104 36.75 42.77 -23.59
C SER A 104 35.60 43.64 -23.09
N HIS A 105 34.67 43.11 -22.29
CA HIS A 105 33.51 43.83 -21.75
C HIS A 105 33.56 43.94 -20.22
N ILE A 106 34.73 43.67 -19.62
CA ILE A 106 34.93 43.76 -18.18
C ILE A 106 35.49 45.15 -17.85
N PRO A 107 34.87 45.90 -16.91
CA PRO A 107 35.41 47.17 -16.45
C PRO A 107 36.72 46.95 -15.69
N VAL A 108 37.64 47.91 -15.81
CA VAL A 108 39.01 47.81 -15.28
C VAL A 108 39.01 47.59 -13.76
N ASP A 109 38.07 48.19 -13.05
CA ASP A 109 37.95 48.09 -11.59
C ASP A 109 37.80 46.64 -11.12
N ILE A 110 36.98 45.85 -11.82
CA ILE A 110 36.75 44.42 -11.51
C ILE A 110 37.98 43.58 -11.82
N VAL A 111 38.72 43.91 -12.89
CA VAL A 111 39.96 43.22 -13.27
C VAL A 111 41.04 43.41 -12.21
N THR A 112 41.13 44.61 -11.64
CA THR A 112 42.11 44.95 -10.61
C THR A 112 41.77 44.39 -9.23
N GLU A 113 40.48 44.31 -8.89
CA GLU A 113 40.02 43.87 -7.57
C GLU A 113 39.97 42.33 -7.46
N PHE A 114 39.67 41.63 -8.55
CA PHE A 114 39.50 40.17 -8.55
C PHE A 114 40.21 39.46 -9.72
N PRO A 115 41.55 39.53 -9.80
CA PRO A 115 42.32 38.87 -10.88
C PRO A 115 42.11 37.35 -10.93
N GLN A 116 41.80 36.72 -9.80
CA GLN A 116 41.54 35.28 -9.67
C GLN A 116 40.32 34.79 -10.46
N ILE A 117 39.36 35.66 -10.80
CA ILE A 117 38.15 35.30 -11.57
C ILE A 117 38.49 35.11 -13.06
N LEU A 118 39.55 35.77 -13.56
CA LEU A 118 39.97 35.71 -14.96
C LEU A 118 41.00 34.62 -15.27
N ASP A 119 41.62 34.06 -14.23
CA ASP A 119 42.59 32.97 -14.27
C ASP A 119 42.02 31.63 -13.77
N GLY A 120 40.71 31.43 -13.97
CA GLY A 120 39.99 30.19 -13.62
C GLY A 120 40.50 28.90 -14.28
N ARG A 121 41.56 28.96 -15.12
CA ARG A 121 42.22 27.78 -15.70
C ARG A 121 43.10 27.02 -14.69
N LYS A 122 43.53 27.61 -13.57
CA LYS A 122 44.33 26.88 -12.57
C LYS A 122 43.50 26.20 -11.48
N ALA A 123 42.30 26.69 -11.18
CA ALA A 123 41.46 26.12 -10.12
C ALA A 123 40.76 24.81 -10.53
N GLN A 124 40.39 24.65 -11.82
CA GLN A 124 39.74 23.44 -12.31
C GLN A 124 40.72 22.33 -12.77
N LEU A 125 42.01 22.63 -12.97
CA LEU A 125 43.00 21.60 -13.29
C LEU A 125 43.49 20.83 -12.05
N ASN A 126 43.35 21.41 -10.85
CA ASN A 126 43.77 20.82 -9.58
C ASN A 126 42.61 20.27 -8.73
N VAL A 127 41.35 20.43 -9.17
CA VAL A 127 40.20 19.81 -8.50
C VAL A 127 39.74 18.62 -9.34
N LYS A 128 40.42 17.50 -9.10
CA LYS A 128 39.84 16.15 -9.09
C LYS A 128 39.54 15.48 -10.45
N ILE A 129 40.61 14.99 -11.09
CA ILE A 129 40.65 13.58 -11.48
C ILE A 129 41.28 12.83 -10.30
N MET A 130 40.44 12.26 -9.44
CA MET A 130 40.78 11.10 -8.61
C MET A 130 39.89 9.95 -9.11
N PRO A 131 40.39 8.70 -9.08
CA PRO A 131 39.83 7.56 -9.80
C PRO A 131 38.40 7.18 -9.40
#